data_AF-A0AAD7E500-F1
#
_entry.id   AF-A0AAD7E500-F1
#
_cell.length_a   1.000
_cell.length_b   1.000
_cell.length_c   1.000
_cell.angle_alpha   90.00
_cell.angle_beta   90.00
_cell.angle_gamma   90.00
#
_symmetry.space_group_name_H-M   'P 1'
#
loop_
_entity.id
_entity.type
_entity.pdbx_description
1 polymer ?
#
loop_
_entity_poly.entity_id
_entity_poly.type
_entity_poly.pdbx_seq_one_letter_code
_entity_poly.pdbx_strand_id
1 'polypeptide(L)'
;MDSQVADGHPPVPVSDTGAHDATLSSNRGSALGHLALLTSLLVPIAFLPYMIARRQLTSLRRRVDQVGATTALLKQHQSRTHVSVGGDSGTAFVEQMRQEISALRDQVHRKDSDRAKAQSDLTMDVININEELDKMRSDILSARDAAASDKHIWRQEMREAMEGELLGLRQETEASRADTQEHLRQLRGEKDALQSQLFKIADEVQSIKTGPRAVDSAELHKLLQEARQTRAIFGAIGSSLGDIATIIQRVEIELGHERSAGYDPVERLRVLALLMQEEPFEGETPRRGR
;
A
#
# COMPACT_ATOMS: atom_id res chain seq x y z
N MET A 1 58.40 0.67 -25.40
CA MET A 1 57.92 1.76 -26.29
C MET A 1 56.40 1.67 -26.32
N ASP A 2 55.65 1.98 -25.27
CA ASP A 2 55.66 3.09 -24.28
C ASP A 2 55.31 4.46 -24.88
N SER A 3 54.04 4.84 -24.71
CA SER A 3 53.42 6.19 -24.60
C SER A 3 51.90 5.95 -24.67
N GLN A 4 51.05 5.95 -23.64
CA GLN A 4 50.93 6.64 -22.34
C GLN A 4 51.00 8.17 -22.39
N VAL A 5 50.15 8.82 -21.58
CA VAL A 5 49.89 10.28 -21.40
C VAL A 5 48.69 10.79 -22.23
N ALA A 6 47.65 11.48 -21.74
CA ALA A 6 47.28 12.12 -20.46
C ALA A 6 45.73 12.30 -20.46
N ASP A 7 45.03 12.02 -19.36
CA ASP A 7 44.54 12.98 -18.33
C ASP A 7 43.48 13.99 -18.79
N GLY A 8 42.30 13.93 -18.15
CA GLY A 8 41.21 14.89 -18.36
C GLY A 8 39.96 14.63 -17.52
N HIS A 9 40.10 14.61 -16.18
CA HIS A 9 39.01 14.83 -15.21
C HIS A 9 39.23 16.21 -14.54
N PRO A 10 38.27 16.89 -13.88
CA PRO A 10 36.82 16.63 -13.69
C PRO A 10 35.94 17.91 -13.91
N PRO A 11 34.63 17.92 -13.60
CA PRO A 11 34.27 18.53 -12.31
C PRO A 11 33.25 17.76 -11.47
N VAL A 12 33.43 17.97 -10.17
CA VAL A 12 32.63 17.55 -9.02
C VAL A 12 31.27 18.25 -9.02
N PRO A 13 30.19 17.57 -8.57
CA PRO A 13 29.20 18.24 -7.74
C PRO A 13 29.23 17.69 -6.30
N VAL A 14 29.48 18.63 -5.40
CA VAL A 14 29.55 18.50 -3.94
C VAL A 14 28.12 18.50 -3.39
N SER A 15 27.85 17.52 -2.54
CA SER A 15 26.92 17.49 -1.40
C SER A 15 25.50 18.07 -1.52
N ASP A 16 24.53 17.15 -1.45
CA ASP A 16 23.42 17.25 -0.49
C ASP A 16 23.37 15.89 0.24
N THR A 17 23.96 15.72 1.42
CA THR A 17 23.44 16.10 2.76
C THR A 17 21.91 16.15 2.86
N GLY A 18 21.33 15.00 3.21
CA GLY A 18 20.23 15.02 4.16
C GLY A 18 19.10 14.04 3.84
N ALA A 19 18.91 13.12 4.78
CA ALA A 19 17.61 12.55 5.11
C ALA A 19 17.07 11.46 4.17
N HIS A 20 17.40 10.21 4.49
CA HIS A 20 16.49 9.29 5.18
C HIS A 20 16.97 7.85 5.00
N ASP A 21 18.16 7.61 5.55
CA ASP A 21 18.68 6.26 5.79
C ASP A 21 18.13 5.78 7.14
N ALA A 22 16.91 5.23 7.16
CA ALA A 22 16.31 4.64 8.36
C ALA A 22 15.14 3.69 8.06
N THR A 23 15.34 2.64 7.28
CA THR A 23 14.35 1.53 7.20
C THR A 23 14.93 0.13 7.33
N LEU A 24 16.18 -0.01 7.77
CA LEU A 24 16.80 -1.32 8.06
C LEU A 24 17.15 -1.53 9.54
N SER A 25 16.20 -1.28 10.46
CA SER A 25 16.38 -1.58 11.89
C SER A 25 15.20 -2.27 12.58
N SER A 26 14.25 -2.88 11.86
CA SER A 26 13.05 -3.46 12.50
C SER A 26 13.22 -4.86 13.11
N ASN A 27 14.34 -5.57 12.90
CA ASN A 27 14.44 -6.98 13.34
C ASN A 27 15.06 -7.21 14.74
N ARG A 28 15.46 -6.14 15.45
CA ARG A 28 15.91 -6.22 16.86
C ARG A 28 14.79 -5.99 17.89
N GLY A 29 13.61 -5.52 17.45
CA GLY A 29 12.43 -5.37 18.31
C GLY A 29 11.68 -6.67 18.60
N SER A 30 11.94 -7.73 17.82
CA SER A 30 11.23 -9.01 17.95
C SER A 30 11.58 -9.76 19.24
N ALA A 31 12.86 -9.79 19.63
CA ALA A 31 13.28 -10.50 20.84
C ALA A 31 12.69 -9.89 22.13
N LEU A 32 12.61 -8.57 22.20
CA LEU A 32 11.97 -7.86 23.32
C LEU A 32 10.45 -8.08 23.33
N GLY A 33 9.80 -8.11 22.16
CA GLY A 33 8.38 -8.46 22.03
C GLY A 33 8.08 -9.88 22.50
N HIS A 34 8.90 -10.85 22.12
CA HIS A 34 8.77 -12.22 22.60
C HIS A 34 9.01 -12.34 24.10
N LEU A 35 10.00 -11.63 24.67
CA LEU A 35 10.23 -11.59 26.13
C LEU A 35 9.05 -10.98 26.88
N ALA A 36 8.44 -9.90 26.37
CA ALA A 36 7.26 -9.29 26.97
C ALA A 36 6.05 -10.24 26.95
N LEU A 37 5.83 -10.96 25.84
CA LEU A 37 4.77 -11.96 25.75
C LEU A 37 5.03 -13.16 26.68
N LEU A 38 6.26 -13.65 26.74
CA LEU A 38 6.62 -14.81 27.56
C LEU A 38 6.52 -14.47 29.06
N THR A 39 6.99 -13.29 29.47
CA THR A 39 6.84 -12.82 30.86
C THR A 39 5.38 -12.55 31.22
N SER A 40 4.60 -11.96 30.32
CA SER A 40 3.15 -11.77 30.50
C SER A 40 2.40 -13.10 30.67
N LEU A 41 2.86 -14.18 30.04
CA LEU A 41 2.26 -15.52 30.17
C LEU A 41 2.75 -16.26 31.42
N LEU A 42 4.04 -16.12 31.74
CA LEU A 42 4.68 -16.86 32.83
C LEU A 42 4.33 -16.30 34.21
N VAL A 43 4.19 -14.97 34.33
CA VAL A 43 3.91 -14.30 35.61
C VAL A 43 2.59 -14.78 36.23
N PRO A 44 1.44 -14.85 35.53
CA PRO A 44 0.20 -15.37 36.11
C PRO A 44 0.35 -16.82 36.60
N ILE A 45 1.02 -17.67 35.82
CA ILE A 45 1.21 -19.10 36.12
C ILE A 45 2.04 -19.28 37.41
N ALA A 46 3.09 -18.49 37.59
CA ALA A 46 3.93 -18.54 38.79
C ALA A 46 3.31 -17.80 40.00
N PHE A 47 2.55 -16.72 39.76
CA PHE A 47 2.07 -15.84 40.81
C PHE A 47 0.76 -16.33 41.47
N LEU A 48 -0.13 -16.97 40.72
CA LEU A 48 -1.36 -17.57 41.24
C LEU A 48 -1.12 -18.55 42.40
N PRO A 49 -0.27 -19.59 42.27
CA PRO A 49 -0.04 -20.54 43.36
C PRO A 49 0.63 -19.87 44.58
N TYR A 50 1.52 -18.90 44.35
CA TYR A 50 2.12 -18.13 45.44
C TYR A 50 1.08 -17.31 46.21
N MET A 51 0.15 -16.66 45.51
CA MET A 51 -0.92 -15.89 46.13
C MET A 51 -1.89 -16.76 46.93
N ILE A 52 -2.20 -17.96 46.45
CA ILE A 52 -3.02 -18.94 47.18
C ILE A 52 -2.29 -19.39 48.46
N ALA A 53 -1.02 -19.79 48.35
CA ALA A 53 -0.20 -20.19 49.50
C ALA A 53 -0.09 -19.06 50.55
N ARG A 54 0.11 -17.82 50.11
CA ARG A 54 0.20 -16.66 51.00
C ARG A 54 -1.11 -16.41 51.75
N ARG A 55 -2.26 -16.54 51.08
CA ARG A 55 -3.58 -16.43 51.73
C ARG A 55 -3.77 -17.52 52.78
N GLN A 56 -3.43 -18.77 52.46
CA GLN A 56 -3.49 -19.89 53.40
C GLN A 56 -2.62 -19.63 54.64
N LEU A 57 -1.41 -19.11 54.45
CA LEU A 57 -0.48 -18.82 55.53
C LEU A 57 -1.01 -17.72 56.48
N THR A 58 -1.66 -16.69 55.94
CA THR A 58 -2.31 -15.66 56.77
C THR A 58 -3.52 -16.20 57.54
N SER A 59 -4.32 -17.07 56.93
CA SER A 59 -5.44 -17.74 57.60
C SER A 59 -4.95 -18.66 58.72
N LEU A 60 -3.87 -19.42 58.47
CA LEU A 60 -3.25 -20.29 59.45
C LEU A 60 -2.69 -19.50 60.62
N ARG A 61 -1.99 -18.37 60.38
CA ARG A 61 -1.51 -17.48 61.45
C ARG A 61 -2.66 -16.99 62.33
N ARG A 62 -3.75 -16.48 61.73
CA ARG A 62 -4.93 -16.06 62.49
C ARG A 62 -5.54 -17.18 63.32
N ARG A 63 -5.59 -18.41 62.78
CA ARG A 63 -6.08 -19.58 63.52
C ARG A 63 -5.14 -19.94 64.68
N VAL A 64 -3.83 -19.92 64.46
CA VAL A 64 -2.83 -20.17 65.50
C VAL A 64 -2.91 -19.12 66.60
N ASP A 65 -3.05 -17.83 66.24
CA ASP A 65 -3.22 -16.73 67.21
C ASP A 65 -4.52 -16.90 68.01
N GLN A 66 -5.61 -17.29 67.36
CA GLN A 66 -6.89 -17.55 68.03
C GLN A 66 -6.80 -18.74 68.99
N VAL A 67 -6.17 -19.84 68.57
CA VAL A 67 -5.93 -21.01 69.43
C VAL A 67 -5.00 -20.65 70.60
N GLY A 68 -3.98 -19.83 70.35
CA GLY A 68 -3.07 -19.31 71.37
C GLY A 68 -3.81 -18.48 72.43
N ALA A 69 -4.69 -17.58 72.00
CA ALA A 69 -5.52 -16.77 72.89
C ALA A 69 -6.48 -17.63 73.73
N THR A 70 -7.16 -18.62 73.13
CA THR A 70 -8.04 -19.53 73.87
C THR A 70 -7.26 -20.40 74.86
N THR A 71 -6.05 -20.84 74.50
CA THR A 71 -5.19 -21.64 75.39
C THR A 71 -4.68 -20.79 76.56
N ALA A 72 -4.33 -19.53 76.33
CA ALA A 72 -3.91 -18.60 77.39
C ALA A 72 -5.05 -18.34 78.39
N LEU A 73 -6.28 -18.13 77.89
CA LEU A 73 -7.46 -17.97 78.73
C LEU A 73 -7.76 -19.25 79.53
N LEU A 74 -7.69 -20.43 78.90
CA LEU A 74 -7.92 -21.71 79.58
C LEU A 74 -6.89 -21.92 80.70
N LYS A 75 -5.61 -21.62 80.45
CA LYS A 75 -4.54 -21.71 81.44
C LYS A 75 -4.75 -20.74 82.59
N GLN A 76 -5.18 -19.51 82.31
CA GLN A 76 -5.52 -18.51 83.33
C GLN A 76 -6.73 -18.95 84.17
N HIS A 77 -7.75 -19.55 83.54
CA HIS A 77 -8.94 -20.05 84.23
C HIS A 77 -8.60 -21.27 85.09
N GLN A 78 -7.74 -22.17 84.60
CA GLN A 78 -7.24 -23.33 85.35
C GLN A 78 -6.42 -22.89 86.58
N SER A 79 -5.56 -21.88 86.45
CA SER A 79 -4.84 -21.32 87.60
C SER A 79 -5.77 -20.67 88.63
N ARG A 80 -6.93 -20.13 88.21
CA ARG A 80 -7.94 -19.57 89.13
C ARG A 80 -8.80 -20.64 89.82
N THR A 81 -9.11 -21.74 89.14
CA THR A 81 -10.00 -22.77 89.68
C THR A 81 -9.32 -23.71 90.67
N HIS A 82 -7.98 -23.85 90.64
CA HIS A 82 -7.26 -24.66 91.62
C HIS A 82 -7.27 -24.11 93.07
N VAL A 83 -7.76 -22.89 93.31
CA VAL A 83 -7.72 -22.24 94.64
C VAL A 83 -9.04 -22.35 95.42
N SER A 84 -10.14 -22.87 94.84
CA SER A 84 -11.45 -22.85 95.53
C SER A 84 -12.35 -24.07 95.24
N VAL A 85 -11.76 -25.27 95.17
CA VAL A 85 -12.54 -26.52 95.12
C VAL A 85 -12.83 -26.97 96.56
N GLY A 86 -13.91 -26.42 97.12
CA GLY A 86 -14.38 -26.78 98.46
C GLY A 86 -15.71 -26.09 98.77
N GLY A 87 -16.81 -26.55 98.17
CA GLY A 87 -18.15 -26.10 98.50
C GLY A 87 -19.12 -26.21 97.33
N ASP A 88 -20.40 -26.50 97.63
CA ASP A 88 -21.52 -26.85 96.74
C ASP A 88 -21.80 -25.92 95.54
N SER A 89 -21.06 -24.83 95.35
CA SER A 89 -21.14 -23.93 94.18
C SER A 89 -20.53 -24.49 92.89
N GLY A 90 -19.71 -25.54 92.97
CA GLY A 90 -19.05 -26.14 91.80
C GLY A 90 -20.03 -26.82 90.82
N THR A 91 -21.12 -27.40 91.32
CA THR A 91 -22.09 -28.13 90.50
C THR A 91 -22.91 -27.19 89.60
N ALA A 92 -23.32 -26.03 90.12
CA ALA A 92 -24.06 -25.02 89.35
C ALA A 92 -23.23 -24.44 88.20
N PHE A 93 -21.95 -24.16 88.43
CA PHE A 93 -21.04 -23.67 87.39
C PHE A 93 -20.76 -24.72 86.32
N VAL A 94 -20.59 -25.99 86.70
CA VAL A 94 -20.43 -27.09 85.73
C VAL A 94 -21.67 -27.23 84.85
N GLU A 95 -22.87 -27.10 85.42
CA GLU A 95 -24.12 -27.17 84.64
C GLU A 95 -24.28 -25.96 83.70
N GLN A 96 -23.93 -24.75 84.16
CA GLN A 96 -23.89 -23.57 83.29
C GLN A 96 -22.89 -23.76 82.13
N MET A 97 -21.67 -24.20 82.42
CA MET A 97 -20.66 -24.44 81.39
C MET A 97 -21.12 -25.52 80.41
N ARG A 98 -21.80 -26.57 80.89
CA ARG A 98 -22.38 -27.61 80.05
C ARG A 98 -23.44 -27.03 79.10
N GLN A 99 -24.28 -26.11 79.57
CA GLN A 99 -25.27 -25.41 78.77
C GLN A 99 -24.64 -24.45 77.75
N GLU A 100 -23.57 -23.75 78.12
CA GLU A 100 -22.83 -22.89 77.19
C GLU A 100 -22.12 -23.72 76.12
N ILE A 101 -21.51 -24.86 76.48
CA ILE A 101 -20.87 -25.79 75.54
C ILE A 101 -21.89 -26.37 74.56
N SER A 102 -23.10 -26.74 75.02
CA SER A 102 -24.15 -27.25 74.11
C SER A 102 -24.64 -26.15 73.16
N ALA A 103 -24.89 -24.93 73.67
CA ALA A 103 -25.28 -23.80 72.83
C ALA A 103 -24.21 -23.44 71.78
N LEU A 104 -22.93 -23.48 72.17
CA LEU A 104 -21.81 -23.22 71.27
C LEU A 104 -21.68 -24.32 70.21
N ARG A 105 -21.89 -25.59 70.61
CA ARG A 105 -21.90 -26.73 69.68
C ARG A 105 -23.02 -26.59 68.65
N ASP A 106 -24.22 -26.21 69.07
CA ASP A 106 -25.35 -25.97 68.15
C ASP A 106 -25.06 -24.80 67.21
N GLN A 107 -24.41 -23.74 67.70
CA GLN A 107 -23.99 -22.62 66.87
C GLN A 107 -22.96 -23.03 65.81
N VAL A 108 -21.98 -23.88 66.17
CA VAL A 108 -21.00 -24.41 65.23
C VAL A 108 -21.69 -25.28 64.17
N HIS A 109 -22.60 -26.18 64.56
CA HIS A 109 -23.36 -26.98 63.60
C HIS A 109 -24.19 -26.16 62.63
N ARG A 110 -24.84 -25.08 63.12
CA ARG A 110 -25.56 -24.14 62.25
C ARG A 110 -24.63 -23.47 61.25
N LYS A 111 -23.50 -22.93 61.71
CA LYS A 111 -22.50 -22.30 60.84
C LYS A 111 -21.90 -23.25 59.81
N ASP A 112 -21.66 -24.50 60.18
CA ASP A 112 -21.12 -25.50 59.25
C ASP A 112 -22.19 -25.95 58.24
N SER A 113 -23.46 -26.02 58.62
CA SER A 113 -24.57 -26.23 57.68
C SER A 113 -24.70 -25.07 56.70
N ASP A 114 -24.62 -23.82 57.17
CA ASP A 114 -24.68 -22.63 56.32
C ASP A 114 -23.48 -22.55 55.37
N ARG A 115 -22.29 -22.92 55.84
CA ARG A 115 -21.09 -23.03 54.97
C ARG A 115 -21.24 -24.12 53.92
N ALA A 116 -21.78 -25.28 54.28
CA ALA A 116 -22.01 -26.36 53.33
C ALA A 116 -22.99 -25.95 52.23
N LYS A 117 -24.06 -25.21 52.58
CA LYS A 117 -25.00 -24.63 51.61
C LYS A 117 -24.31 -23.61 50.71
N ALA A 118 -23.61 -22.63 51.29
CA ALA A 118 -22.90 -21.62 50.51
C ALA A 118 -21.83 -22.23 49.60
N GLN A 119 -21.17 -23.31 50.03
CA GLN A 119 -20.22 -24.04 49.20
C GLN A 119 -20.92 -24.78 48.06
N SER A 120 -22.06 -25.42 48.32
CA SER A 120 -22.88 -26.04 47.28
C SER A 120 -23.35 -25.04 46.23
N ASP A 121 -23.87 -23.89 46.67
CA ASP A 121 -24.34 -22.82 45.78
C ASP A 121 -23.18 -22.31 44.90
N LEU A 122 -22.01 -22.06 45.51
CA LEU A 122 -20.82 -21.67 44.76
C LEU A 122 -20.38 -22.72 43.74
N THR A 123 -20.48 -24.02 44.06
CA THR A 123 -20.15 -25.07 43.10
C THR A 123 -21.14 -25.11 41.93
N MET A 124 -22.43 -24.83 42.16
CA MET A 124 -23.42 -24.73 41.10
C MET A 124 -23.17 -23.53 40.18
N ASP A 125 -22.82 -22.38 40.76
CA ASP A 125 -22.46 -21.19 39.98
C ASP A 125 -21.23 -21.43 39.10
N VAL A 126 -20.21 -22.11 39.62
CA VAL A 126 -19.01 -22.46 38.84
C VAL A 126 -19.35 -23.40 37.67
N ILE A 127 -20.25 -24.37 37.87
CA ILE A 127 -20.71 -25.26 36.80
C ILE A 127 -21.44 -24.45 35.72
N ASN A 128 -22.39 -23.59 36.11
CA ASN A 128 -23.16 -22.77 35.18
C ASN A 128 -22.27 -21.81 34.38
N ILE A 129 -21.28 -21.18 35.02
CA ILE A 129 -20.31 -20.31 34.33
C ILE A 129 -19.47 -21.10 33.33
N ASN A 130 -19.05 -22.32 33.67
CA ASN A 130 -18.29 -23.16 32.75
C ASN A 130 -19.13 -23.58 31.54
N GLU A 131 -20.41 -23.93 31.75
CA GLU A 131 -21.34 -24.24 30.65
C GLU A 131 -21.53 -23.04 29.72
N GLU A 132 -21.71 -21.83 30.27
CA GLU A 132 -21.83 -20.60 29.49
C GLU A 132 -20.52 -20.30 28.72
N LEU A 133 -19.36 -20.54 29.32
CA LEU A 133 -18.07 -20.36 28.69
C LEU A 133 -17.85 -21.34 27.53
N ASP A 134 -18.23 -22.60 27.70
CA ASP A 134 -18.16 -23.60 26.64
C ASP A 134 -19.13 -23.29 25.50
N LYS A 135 -20.32 -22.77 25.81
CA LYS A 135 -21.25 -22.24 24.81
C LYS A 135 -20.63 -21.08 24.02
N MET A 136 -20.07 -20.08 24.71
CA MET A 136 -19.41 -18.95 24.06
C MET A 136 -18.22 -19.39 23.19
N ARG A 137 -17.44 -20.39 23.65
CA ARG A 137 -16.36 -20.96 22.85
C ARG A 137 -16.88 -21.62 21.57
N SER A 138 -17.96 -22.40 21.66
CA SER A 138 -18.61 -23.00 20.49
C SER A 138 -19.08 -21.92 19.51
N ASP A 139 -19.73 -20.87 20.00
CA ASP A 139 -20.21 -19.76 19.17
C ASP A 139 -19.06 -19.01 18.47
N ILE A 140 -17.95 -18.78 19.18
CA ILE A 140 -16.74 -18.15 18.61
C ILE A 140 -16.12 -19.03 17.52
N LEU A 141 -16.06 -20.35 17.72
CA LEU A 141 -15.52 -21.27 16.72
C LEU A 141 -16.42 -21.30 15.47
N SER A 142 -17.74 -21.37 15.66
CA SER A 142 -18.70 -21.31 14.56
C SER A 142 -18.61 -20.00 13.77
N ALA A 143 -18.51 -18.85 14.45
CA ALA A 143 -18.33 -17.55 13.82
C ALA A 143 -17.01 -17.46 13.05
N ARG A 144 -15.94 -18.06 13.57
CA ARG A 144 -14.64 -18.12 12.89
C ARG A 144 -14.69 -18.95 11.62
N ASP A 145 -15.37 -20.09 11.64
CA ASP A 145 -15.50 -20.96 10.47
C ASP A 145 -16.39 -20.32 9.38
N ALA A 146 -17.45 -19.61 9.78
CA ALA A 146 -18.26 -18.80 8.88
C ALA A 146 -17.42 -17.69 8.20
N ALA A 147 -16.66 -16.93 8.99
CA ALA A 147 -15.78 -15.88 8.45
C ALA A 147 -14.68 -16.43 7.53
N ALA A 148 -14.18 -17.64 7.80
CA ALA A 148 -13.22 -18.31 6.92
C ALA A 148 -13.88 -18.69 5.58
N SER A 149 -15.12 -19.21 5.61
CA SER A 149 -15.89 -19.53 4.41
C SER A 149 -16.16 -18.30 3.56
N ASP A 150 -16.63 -17.20 4.16
CA ASP A 150 -16.91 -15.93 3.46
C ASP A 150 -15.66 -15.38 2.77
N LYS A 151 -14.50 -15.47 3.43
CA LYS A 151 -13.22 -15.05 2.85
C LYS A 151 -12.84 -15.88 1.62
N HIS A 152 -13.17 -17.18 1.63
CA HIS A 152 -12.93 -18.05 0.47
C HIS A 152 -13.87 -17.70 -0.69
N ILE A 153 -15.15 -17.46 -0.41
CA ILE A 153 -16.14 -17.02 -1.40
C ILE A 153 -15.68 -15.71 -2.05
N TRP A 154 -15.35 -14.70 -1.25
CA TRP A 154 -14.90 -13.40 -1.76
C TRP A 154 -13.63 -13.51 -2.63
N ARG A 155 -12.67 -14.37 -2.24
CA ARG A 155 -11.47 -14.62 -3.06
C ARG A 155 -11.80 -15.30 -4.39
N GLN A 156 -12.80 -16.16 -4.41
CA GLN A 156 -13.24 -16.83 -5.63
C GLN A 156 -13.95 -15.84 -6.56
N GLU A 157 -14.91 -15.07 -6.04
CA GLU A 157 -15.60 -14.03 -6.80
C GLU A 157 -14.63 -13.00 -7.37
N MET A 158 -13.65 -12.55 -6.57
CA MET A 158 -12.63 -11.61 -7.05
C MET A 158 -11.77 -12.21 -8.16
N ARG A 159 -11.47 -13.52 -8.10
CA ARG A 159 -10.73 -14.20 -9.17
C ARG A 159 -11.55 -14.27 -10.45
N GLU A 160 -12.82 -14.66 -10.35
CA GLU A 160 -13.73 -14.74 -11.49
C GLU A 160 -13.95 -13.36 -12.14
N ALA A 161 -14.08 -12.30 -11.32
CA ALA A 161 -14.17 -10.93 -11.80
C ALA A 161 -12.90 -10.47 -12.54
N MET A 162 -11.72 -10.74 -11.97
CA MET A 162 -10.44 -10.42 -12.63
C MET A 162 -10.24 -11.21 -13.93
N GLU A 163 -10.61 -12.48 -13.96
CA GLU A 163 -10.55 -13.30 -15.17
C GLU A 163 -11.48 -12.74 -16.27
N GLY A 164 -12.69 -12.30 -15.90
CA GLY A 164 -13.61 -11.62 -16.80
C GLY A 164 -13.03 -10.32 -17.38
N GLU A 165 -12.43 -9.47 -16.54
CA GLU A 165 -11.81 -8.22 -16.98
C GLU A 165 -10.59 -8.46 -17.90
N LEU A 166 -9.73 -9.44 -17.57
CA LEU A 166 -8.59 -9.81 -18.40
C LEU A 166 -9.01 -10.34 -19.77
N LEU A 167 -10.10 -11.11 -19.85
CA LEU A 167 -10.65 -11.57 -21.12
C LEU A 167 -11.17 -10.39 -21.96
N GLY A 168 -11.82 -9.42 -21.34
CA GLY A 168 -12.27 -8.18 -22.00
C GLY A 168 -11.10 -7.39 -22.60
N LEU A 169 -10.07 -7.12 -21.79
CA LEU A 169 -8.86 -6.42 -22.25
C LEU A 169 -8.16 -7.18 -23.37
N ARG A 170 -8.08 -8.50 -23.29
CA ARG A 170 -7.48 -9.31 -24.35
C ARG A 170 -8.26 -9.16 -25.66
N GLN A 171 -9.59 -9.25 -25.61
CA GLN A 171 -10.44 -9.08 -26.78
C GLN A 171 -10.29 -7.67 -27.38
N GLU A 172 -10.18 -6.63 -26.56
CA GLU A 172 -9.94 -5.26 -27.01
C GLU A 172 -8.58 -5.12 -27.70
N THR A 173 -7.51 -5.71 -27.13
CA THR A 173 -6.19 -5.69 -27.78
C THR A 173 -6.16 -6.48 -29.09
N GLU A 174 -6.92 -7.58 -29.19
CA GLU A 174 -7.05 -8.36 -30.42
C GLU A 174 -7.83 -7.58 -31.49
N ALA A 175 -8.91 -6.89 -31.10
CA ALA A 175 -9.67 -6.01 -32.00
C ALA A 175 -8.82 -4.83 -32.50
N SER A 176 -8.07 -4.18 -31.60
CA SER A 176 -7.15 -3.10 -31.96
C SER A 176 -6.02 -3.59 -32.89
N ARG A 177 -5.50 -4.80 -32.66
CA ARG A 177 -4.53 -5.44 -33.57
C ARG A 177 -5.13 -5.72 -34.95
N ALA A 178 -6.35 -6.22 -35.03
CA ALA A 178 -7.03 -6.47 -36.30
C ALA A 178 -7.23 -5.16 -37.09
N ASP A 179 -7.62 -4.08 -36.42
CA ASP A 179 -7.79 -2.76 -37.03
C ASP A 179 -6.46 -2.18 -37.53
N THR A 180 -5.41 -2.20 -36.69
CA THR A 180 -4.07 -1.76 -37.12
C THR A 180 -3.52 -2.59 -38.29
N GLN A 181 -3.79 -3.90 -38.34
CA GLN A 181 -3.40 -4.75 -39.46
C GLN A 181 -4.13 -4.39 -40.75
N GLU A 182 -5.43 -4.05 -40.68
CA GLU A 182 -6.19 -3.59 -41.84
C GLU A 182 -5.68 -2.24 -42.34
N HIS A 183 -5.37 -1.31 -41.45
CA HIS A 183 -4.77 -0.03 -41.82
C HIS A 183 -3.41 -0.20 -42.53
N LEU A 184 -2.55 -1.11 -42.04
CA LEU A 184 -1.29 -1.45 -42.71
C LEU A 184 -1.50 -2.08 -44.09
N ARG A 185 -2.57 -2.86 -44.27
CA ARG A 185 -2.93 -3.46 -45.55
C ARG A 185 -3.34 -2.38 -46.56
N GLN A 186 -4.13 -1.39 -46.12
CA GLN A 186 -4.53 -0.24 -46.94
C GLN A 186 -3.31 0.58 -47.38
N LEU A 187 -2.45 0.97 -46.44
CA LEU A 187 -1.22 1.71 -46.75
C LEU A 187 -0.31 0.98 -47.74
N ARG A 188 -0.24 -0.35 -47.65
CA ARG A 188 0.51 -1.15 -48.63
C ARG A 188 -0.12 -1.07 -50.03
N GLY A 189 -1.45 -1.16 -50.11
CA GLY A 189 -2.16 -1.01 -51.38
C GLY A 189 -1.97 0.38 -52.01
N GLU A 190 -2.03 1.44 -51.21
CA GLU A 190 -1.76 2.81 -51.66
C GLU A 190 -0.32 2.97 -52.17
N LYS A 191 0.65 2.43 -51.42
CA LYS A 191 2.05 2.40 -51.83
C LYS A 191 2.23 1.72 -53.19
N ASP A 192 1.63 0.55 -53.38
CA ASP A 192 1.73 -0.22 -54.63
C ASP A 192 1.07 0.55 -55.80
N ALA A 193 -0.06 1.22 -55.56
CA ALA A 193 -0.72 2.07 -56.54
C ALA A 193 0.14 3.27 -56.94
N LEU A 194 0.76 3.97 -55.98
CA LEU A 194 1.68 5.08 -56.23
C LEU A 194 2.94 4.62 -56.98
N GLN A 195 3.48 3.44 -56.64
CA GLN A 195 4.60 2.86 -57.39
C GLN A 195 4.22 2.57 -58.86
N SER A 196 3.03 2.05 -59.11
CA SER A 196 2.54 1.84 -60.48
C SER A 196 2.41 3.17 -61.25
N GLN A 197 1.94 4.24 -60.61
CA GLN A 197 1.87 5.57 -61.22
C GLN A 197 3.28 6.11 -61.56
N LEU A 198 4.24 5.94 -60.65
CA LEU A 198 5.64 6.33 -60.91
C LEU A 198 6.23 5.58 -62.11
N PHE A 199 5.95 4.28 -62.26
CA PHE A 199 6.38 3.52 -63.43
C PHE A 199 5.76 4.04 -64.72
N LYS A 200 4.46 4.39 -64.72
CA LYS A 200 3.79 4.99 -65.89
C LYS A 200 4.41 6.34 -66.26
N ILE A 201 4.65 7.20 -65.29
CA ILE A 201 5.30 8.50 -65.51
C ILE A 201 6.72 8.32 -66.06
N ALA A 202 7.47 7.36 -65.51
CA ALA A 202 8.82 7.06 -66.00
C ALA A 202 8.81 6.59 -67.46
N ASP A 203 7.87 5.74 -67.84
CA ASP A 203 7.69 5.27 -69.21
C ASP A 203 7.26 6.42 -70.15
N GLU A 204 6.33 7.29 -69.71
CA GLU A 204 5.93 8.50 -70.44
C GLU A 204 7.14 9.44 -70.66
N VAL A 205 7.94 9.69 -69.62
CA VAL A 205 9.16 10.51 -69.72
C VAL A 205 10.17 9.90 -70.68
N GLN A 206 10.34 8.57 -70.69
CA GLN A 206 11.22 7.88 -71.61
C GLN A 206 10.70 7.93 -73.05
N SER A 207 9.38 7.84 -73.25
CA SER A 207 8.72 8.01 -74.55
C SER A 207 8.90 9.43 -75.10
N ILE A 208 8.80 10.46 -74.24
CA ILE A 208 9.06 11.86 -74.61
C ILE A 208 10.53 12.05 -74.99
N LYS A 209 11.46 11.43 -74.24
CA LYS A 209 12.90 11.53 -74.49
C LYS A 209 13.34 10.85 -75.80
N THR A 210 12.62 9.81 -76.23
CA THR A 210 12.94 9.02 -77.43
C THR A 210 12.13 9.42 -78.66
N GLY A 211 11.04 10.18 -78.50
CA GLY A 211 10.26 10.72 -79.60
C GLY A 211 11.00 11.83 -80.38
N PRO A 212 10.73 12.00 -81.68
CA PRO A 212 11.41 12.97 -82.56
C PRO A 212 11.09 14.44 -82.27
N ARG A 213 10.33 14.73 -81.21
CA ARG A 213 10.22 16.07 -80.64
C ARG A 213 11.38 16.28 -79.67
N ALA A 214 12.56 16.51 -80.24
CA ALA A 214 13.57 17.28 -79.53
C ALA A 214 12.88 18.59 -79.14
N VAL A 215 12.47 18.71 -77.88
CA VAL A 215 12.01 19.98 -77.31
C VAL A 215 13.11 20.97 -77.62
N ASP A 216 12.79 21.96 -78.45
CA ASP A 216 13.73 23.00 -78.85
C ASP A 216 14.34 23.55 -77.56
N SER A 217 15.65 23.38 -77.38
CA SER A 217 16.36 23.77 -76.15
C SER A 217 16.10 25.24 -75.77
N ALA A 218 15.71 26.06 -76.74
CA ALA A 218 15.24 27.43 -76.57
C ALA A 218 13.95 27.55 -75.74
N GLU A 219 12.97 26.68 -75.94
CA GLU A 219 11.70 26.68 -75.22
C GLU A 219 11.88 26.18 -73.77
N LEU A 220 12.78 25.20 -73.58
CA LEU A 220 13.18 24.74 -72.25
C LEU A 220 13.90 25.84 -71.45
N HIS A 221 14.79 26.60 -72.10
CA HIS A 221 15.46 27.73 -71.47
C HIS A 221 14.48 28.85 -71.10
N LYS A 222 13.48 29.12 -71.95
CA LYS A 222 12.43 30.10 -71.67
C LYS A 222 11.61 29.70 -70.44
N LEU A 223 11.19 28.44 -70.35
CA LEU A 223 10.43 27.93 -69.21
C LEU A 223 11.25 27.94 -67.91
N LEU A 224 12.55 27.60 -67.96
CA LEU A 224 13.43 27.73 -66.81
C LEU A 224 13.62 29.18 -66.36
N GLN A 225 13.66 30.12 -67.30
CA GLN A 225 13.78 31.54 -66.99
C GLN A 225 12.48 32.10 -66.38
N GLU A 226 11.32 31.71 -66.91
CA GLU A 226 10.01 32.04 -66.34
C GLU A 226 9.83 31.43 -64.94
N ALA A 227 10.26 30.17 -64.73
CA ALA A 227 10.22 29.52 -63.41
C ALA A 227 11.16 30.20 -62.38
N ARG A 228 12.32 30.71 -62.82
CA ARG A 228 13.21 31.51 -61.95
C ARG A 228 12.58 32.86 -61.61
N GLN A 229 11.89 33.50 -62.55
CA GLN A 229 11.18 34.76 -62.30
C GLN A 229 10.01 34.58 -61.34
N THR A 230 9.20 33.54 -61.50
CA THR A 230 8.10 33.26 -60.55
C THR A 230 8.63 32.93 -59.16
N ARG A 231 9.72 32.17 -59.05
CA ARG A 231 10.36 31.85 -57.75
C ARG A 231 10.94 33.10 -57.07
N ALA A 232 11.51 34.04 -57.81
CA ALA A 232 11.96 35.32 -57.27
C ALA A 232 10.79 36.15 -56.70
N ILE A 233 9.62 36.11 -57.36
CA ILE A 233 8.40 36.75 -56.86
C ILE A 233 7.92 36.08 -55.56
N PHE A 234 7.97 34.75 -55.49
CA PHE A 234 7.59 34.01 -54.26
C PHE A 234 8.56 34.23 -53.09
N GLY A 235 9.86 34.43 -53.34
CA GLY A 235 10.82 34.81 -52.31
C GLY A 235 10.50 36.16 -51.68
N ALA A 236 10.07 37.14 -52.49
CA ALA A 236 9.61 38.44 -52.00
C ALA A 236 8.33 38.30 -51.14
N ILE A 237 7.38 37.45 -51.57
CA ILE A 237 6.16 37.18 -50.80
C ILE A 237 6.47 36.45 -49.48
N GLY A 238 7.41 35.51 -49.47
CA GLY A 238 7.84 34.80 -48.27
C GLY A 238 8.38 35.73 -47.18
N SER A 239 9.15 36.76 -47.56
CA SER A 239 9.61 37.80 -46.62
C SER A 239 8.43 38.60 -46.02
N SER A 240 7.46 38.98 -46.85
CA SER A 240 6.25 39.67 -46.40
C SER A 240 5.36 38.79 -45.53
N LEU A 241 5.30 37.48 -45.77
CA LEU A 241 4.51 36.54 -44.97
C LEU A 241 5.11 36.37 -43.56
N GLY A 242 6.45 36.39 -43.45
CA GLY A 242 7.14 36.42 -42.16
C GLY A 242 6.85 37.69 -41.35
N ASP A 243 6.80 38.85 -42.01
CA ASP A 243 6.42 40.12 -41.37
C ASP A 243 4.97 40.10 -40.89
N ILE A 244 4.04 39.57 -41.69
CA ILE A 244 2.62 39.40 -41.32
C ILE A 244 2.48 38.47 -40.12
N ALA A 245 3.19 37.34 -40.09
CA ALA A 245 3.17 36.41 -38.94
C ALA A 245 3.67 37.10 -37.66
N THR A 246 4.68 37.96 -37.76
CA THR A 246 5.22 38.73 -36.64
C THR A 246 4.22 39.77 -36.11
N ILE A 247 3.47 40.43 -37.00
CA ILE A 247 2.40 41.36 -36.62
C ILE A 247 1.26 40.62 -35.92
N ILE A 248 0.83 39.47 -36.45
CA ILE A 248 -0.23 38.66 -35.84
C ILE A 248 0.20 38.20 -34.44
N GLN A 249 1.46 37.74 -34.28
CA GLN A 249 2.00 37.36 -32.97
C GLN A 249 1.95 38.50 -31.95
N ARG A 250 2.30 39.72 -32.37
CA ARG A 250 2.26 40.90 -31.49
C ARG A 250 0.83 41.24 -31.08
N VAL A 251 -0.11 41.22 -32.03
CA VAL A 251 -1.52 41.53 -31.78
C VAL A 251 -2.17 40.51 -30.83
N GLU A 252 -1.85 39.22 -30.97
CA GLU A 252 -2.35 38.18 -30.06
C GLU A 252 -1.83 38.35 -28.61
N ILE A 253 -0.57 38.77 -28.46
CA ILE A 253 0.02 39.08 -27.14
C ILE A 253 -0.67 40.30 -26.53
N GLU A 254 -0.93 41.35 -27.32
CA GLU A 254 -1.61 42.57 -26.84
C GLU A 254 -3.09 42.34 -26.48
N LEU A 255 -3.76 41.39 -27.14
CA LEU A 255 -5.18 41.08 -26.92
C LEU A 255 -5.43 39.97 -25.86
N GLY A 256 -4.40 39.45 -25.21
CA GLY A 256 -4.53 38.52 -24.07
C GLY A 256 -5.25 37.20 -24.39
N HIS A 257 -5.24 36.75 -25.65
CA HIS A 257 -5.85 35.47 -26.01
C HIS A 257 -4.94 34.32 -25.55
N GLU A 258 -5.27 33.72 -24.41
CA GLU A 258 -4.57 32.54 -23.91
C GLU A 258 -4.79 31.34 -24.85
N ARG A 259 -3.68 30.75 -25.28
CA ARG A 259 -3.61 29.75 -26.34
C ARG A 259 -4.18 28.42 -25.84
N SER A 260 -5.17 27.88 -26.54
CA SER A 260 -5.60 26.49 -26.35
C SER A 260 -4.51 25.55 -26.85
N ALA A 261 -3.97 24.72 -25.95
CA ALA A 261 -2.84 23.84 -26.20
C ALA A 261 -3.07 22.91 -27.41
N GLY A 262 -2.31 23.13 -28.49
CA GLY A 262 -2.18 22.15 -29.57
C GLY A 262 -2.00 22.69 -30.99
N TYR A 263 -2.32 23.97 -31.26
CA TYR A 263 -2.20 24.51 -32.62
C TYR A 263 -1.90 26.00 -32.61
N ASP A 264 -0.65 26.38 -32.92
CA ASP A 264 -0.23 27.78 -33.06
C ASP A 264 -0.17 28.15 -34.56
N PRO A 265 -1.18 28.85 -35.10
CA PRO A 265 -1.22 29.22 -36.52
C PRO A 265 -0.06 30.16 -36.91
N VAL A 266 0.48 30.91 -35.96
CA VAL A 266 1.63 31.81 -36.17
C VAL A 266 2.91 31.01 -36.39
N GLU A 267 3.13 29.96 -35.59
CA GLU A 267 4.31 29.11 -35.73
C GLU A 267 4.31 28.36 -37.07
N ARG A 268 3.13 27.98 -37.58
CA ARG A 268 3.00 27.41 -38.93
C ARG A 268 3.41 28.38 -40.03
N LEU A 269 3.02 29.64 -39.94
CA LEU A 269 3.40 30.66 -40.94
C LEU A 269 4.90 30.99 -40.87
N ARG A 270 5.48 31.00 -39.66
CA ARG A 270 6.93 31.17 -39.47
C ARG A 270 7.73 30.00 -40.06
N VAL A 271 7.31 28.76 -39.80
CA VAL A 271 7.93 27.56 -40.39
C VAL A 271 7.81 27.57 -41.91
N LEU A 272 6.67 27.98 -42.46
CA LEU A 272 6.48 28.09 -43.91
C LEU A 272 7.41 29.15 -44.53
N ALA A 273 7.55 30.32 -43.89
CA ALA A 273 8.45 31.38 -44.35
C ALA A 273 9.93 30.95 -44.30
N LEU A 274 10.34 30.23 -43.25
CA LEU A 274 11.68 29.67 -43.13
C LEU A 274 11.95 28.62 -44.22
N LEU A 275 11.01 27.72 -44.48
CA LEU A 275 11.13 26.74 -45.58
C LEU A 275 11.25 27.42 -46.96
N MET A 276 10.63 28.58 -47.16
CA MET A 276 10.79 29.35 -48.39
C MET A 276 12.14 30.08 -48.49
N GLN A 277 12.83 30.31 -47.37
CA GLN A 277 14.16 30.94 -47.30
C GLN A 277 15.32 29.92 -47.34
N GLU A 278 15.14 28.74 -46.73
CA GLU A 278 16.17 27.71 -46.52
C GLU A 278 16.35 26.73 -47.69
N GLU A 279 15.79 27.00 -48.86
CA GLU A 279 16.17 26.30 -50.10
C GLU A 279 17.21 27.13 -50.88
N PRO A 280 18.49 27.20 -50.45
CA PRO A 280 19.55 27.61 -51.34
C PRO A 280 19.73 26.51 -52.39
N PHE A 281 19.67 26.92 -53.64
CA PHE A 281 19.78 26.07 -54.81
C PHE A 281 21.13 25.33 -54.81
N GLU A 282 21.15 24.04 -54.49
CA GLU A 282 22.30 23.12 -54.68
C GLU A 282 22.56 22.84 -56.17
N GLY A 283 22.64 23.89 -57.00
CA GLY A 283 22.95 23.81 -58.42
C GLY A 283 24.24 24.51 -58.84
N GLU A 284 24.89 25.25 -57.93
CA GLU A 284 26.23 25.77 -58.19
C GLU A 284 27.28 24.70 -57.89
N THR A 285 27.48 23.82 -58.88
CA THR A 285 28.71 23.02 -58.95
C THR A 285 29.92 23.97 -58.89
N PRO A 286 30.83 23.81 -57.92
CA PRO A 286 31.98 24.69 -57.81
C PRO A 286 32.88 24.43 -59.02
N ARG A 287 33.00 25.44 -59.89
CA ARG A 287 34.04 25.51 -60.92
C ARG A 287 35.39 25.40 -60.23
N ARG A 288 35.98 24.19 -60.27
CA ARG A 288 37.40 23.95 -60.00
C ARG A 288 38.22 24.86 -60.92
N GLY A 289 38.78 25.91 -60.34
CA GLY A 289 39.85 26.70 -60.92
C GLY A 289 41.09 25.83 -61.13
N ARG A 290 41.77 26.09 -62.24
CA ARG A 290 43.06 25.51 -62.65
C ARG A 290 44.16 25.77 -61.64
#